data_AF-A0A7X8QM08-F1
#
_entry.id   AF-A0A7X8QM08-F1
#
_cell.length_a   1.000
_cell.length_b   1.000
_cell.length_c   1.000
_cell.angle_alpha   90.00
_cell.angle_beta   90.00
_cell.angle_gamma   90.00
#
_symmetry.space_group_name_H-M   'P 1'
#
loop_
_entity.id
_entity.type
_entity.pdbx_description
1 polymer ?
#
loop_
_entity_poly.entity_id
_entity_poly.type
_entity_poly.pdbx_seq_one_letter_code
_entity_poly.pdbx_strand_id
1 'polypeptide(L)'
;MDKGFVYFNDSKIPFVIENYRMELFTDEPILNDFCKEYNFKDNFILLGQCFYNGGSGRNATFLVENSMGSTCYLRCYIINMFDRDENYDTIGVQSSFLDDVFRYQYNYIDMVRQGINFSLEPKEVYKIPFSMQDRQYELSFLIGYDNKLGLLEDYDKKGEIKIPLHSKTIQECSDISVVLNRLAMFMTSHSEVSFKRITLYSKGHKAGWFYCPLVSEKAVSGNDGFFYEFDVMKYIPKILNNMALDSGNKITTSVPLGHLGTLDTMFSPQRFVEQIMSFEYLFDKLEHKKAQDSSFSLKKELIYAFNLFPELLTGTNKSAEIISDDIKEIRRTVAHGYAYYYDFKTDSKVKYYILLLDKLIKKMSLKWIGFSESEIKNFSIW
;
A
#
# COMPACT_ATOMS: atom_id res chain seq x y z
N MET A 1 2.06 20.09 11.06
CA MET A 1 2.90 20.08 12.27
C MET A 1 1.94 20.04 13.43
N ASP A 2 1.89 18.88 14.10
CA ASP A 2 1.01 18.66 15.24
C ASP A 2 1.78 18.88 16.53
N LYS A 3 1.11 19.33 17.58
CA LYS A 3 1.76 19.65 18.86
C LYS A 3 0.89 19.24 20.02
N GLY A 4 1.52 18.93 21.14
CA GLY A 4 0.82 18.25 22.22
C GLY A 4 1.65 17.98 23.46
N PHE A 5 1.13 17.10 24.30
CA PHE A 5 1.87 16.50 25.40
C PHE A 5 1.73 14.98 25.36
N VAL A 6 2.79 14.26 25.69
CA VAL A 6 2.70 12.84 26.07
C VAL A 6 2.67 12.72 27.59
N TYR A 7 1.97 11.71 28.10
CA TYR A 7 1.89 11.40 29.51
C TYR A 7 3.01 10.45 29.91
N PHE A 8 3.78 10.81 30.94
CA PHE A 8 4.87 9.99 31.46
C PHE A 8 5.06 10.24 32.96
N ASN A 9 4.96 9.18 33.79
CA ASN A 9 5.11 9.24 35.26
C ASN A 9 4.34 10.41 35.91
N ASP A 10 3.03 10.51 35.61
CA ASP A 10 2.11 11.58 36.03
C ASP A 10 2.45 13.01 35.54
N SER A 11 3.53 13.15 34.77
CA SER A 11 3.97 14.39 34.14
C SER A 11 3.53 14.48 32.68
N LYS A 12 3.58 15.70 32.13
CA LYS A 12 3.27 16.00 30.73
C LYS A 12 4.55 16.48 30.04
N ILE A 13 4.99 15.77 29.01
CA ILE A 13 6.16 16.16 28.22
C ILE A 13 5.68 16.79 26.90
N PRO A 14 5.96 18.08 26.66
CA PRO A 14 5.60 18.75 25.41
C PRO A 14 6.24 18.08 24.19
N PHE A 15 5.52 18.09 23.07
CA PHE A 15 6.04 17.60 21.81
C PHE A 15 5.62 18.43 20.60
N VAL A 16 6.39 18.23 19.52
CA VAL A 16 6.07 18.62 18.16
C VAL A 16 6.24 17.42 17.24
N ILE A 17 5.32 17.23 16.29
CA ILE A 17 5.40 16.21 15.24
C ILE A 17 5.60 16.86 13.87
N GLU A 18 6.67 16.46 13.21
CA GLU A 18 6.94 16.75 11.80
C GLU A 18 7.41 15.48 11.09
N ASN A 19 6.80 15.14 9.96
CA ASN A 19 7.15 13.94 9.17
C ASN A 19 7.25 12.66 10.00
N TYR A 20 6.29 12.45 10.92
CA TYR A 20 6.24 11.32 11.85
C TYR A 20 7.45 11.22 12.79
N ARG A 21 8.21 12.31 12.97
CA ARG A 21 9.21 12.48 14.02
C ARG A 21 8.60 13.34 15.12
N MET A 22 8.46 12.77 16.31
CA MET A 22 7.96 13.45 17.48
C MET A 22 9.13 13.89 18.35
N GLU A 23 9.41 15.18 18.35
CA GLU A 23 10.45 15.78 19.20
C GLU A 23 9.85 16.16 20.55
N LEU A 24 10.36 15.57 21.61
CA LEU A 24 10.03 15.90 22.99
C LEU A 24 10.96 17.00 23.51
N PHE A 25 10.41 17.96 24.24
CA PHE A 25 11.21 19.05 24.81
C PHE A 25 10.66 19.51 26.16
N THR A 26 11.54 19.62 27.15
CA THR A 26 11.28 20.26 28.45
C THR A 26 12.64 20.50 29.13
N ASP A 27 12.71 21.55 29.95
CA ASP A 27 13.87 21.84 30.80
C ASP A 27 13.89 20.99 32.08
N GLU A 28 12.81 20.22 32.32
CA GLU A 28 12.68 19.38 33.51
C GLU A 28 13.43 18.04 33.38
N PRO A 29 13.95 17.49 34.50
CA PRO A 29 14.67 16.21 34.50
C PRO A 29 13.88 15.02 33.95
N ILE A 30 12.55 15.13 33.89
CA ILE A 30 11.62 14.08 33.44
C ILE A 30 11.93 13.57 32.03
N LEU A 31 12.46 14.42 31.15
CA LEU A 31 12.86 14.00 29.81
C LEU A 31 14.06 13.05 29.84
N ASN A 32 15.00 13.25 30.76
CA ASN A 32 16.14 12.34 30.91
C ASN A 32 15.68 10.95 31.37
N ASP A 33 14.67 10.91 32.25
CA ASP A 33 14.12 9.65 32.73
C ASP A 33 13.32 8.94 31.62
N PHE A 34 12.55 9.69 30.82
CA PHE A 34 11.91 9.17 29.61
C PHE A 34 12.94 8.55 28.65
N CYS A 35 14.02 9.29 28.35
CA CYS A 35 15.09 8.83 27.45
C CYS A 35 15.74 7.53 27.94
N LYS A 36 16.01 7.41 29.25
CA LYS A 36 16.59 6.20 29.84
C LYS A 36 15.66 5.00 29.69
N GLU A 37 14.36 5.21 29.80
CA GLU A 37 13.39 4.13 29.73
C GLU A 37 13.10 3.67 28.30
N TYR A 38 12.94 4.60 27.35
CA TYR A 38 12.39 4.30 26.02
C TYR A 38 13.41 4.16 24.90
N ASN A 39 14.64 4.71 25.01
CA ASN A 39 15.64 4.63 23.92
C ASN A 39 16.12 3.21 23.60
N PHE A 40 15.82 2.23 24.45
CA PHE A 40 16.14 0.82 24.24
C PHE A 40 14.91 -0.06 23.98
N LYS A 41 13.73 0.56 23.81
CA LYS A 41 12.47 -0.11 23.51
C LYS A 41 12.09 0.14 22.06
N ASP A 42 11.60 -0.92 21.43
CA ASP A 42 10.98 -0.85 20.12
C ASP A 42 9.47 -1.13 20.24
N ASN A 43 8.67 -0.56 19.33
CA ASN A 43 7.23 -0.84 19.18
C ASN A 43 6.42 -0.62 20.47
N PHE A 44 6.53 0.57 21.06
CA PHE A 44 5.78 0.93 22.26
C PHE A 44 4.69 1.96 21.98
N ILE A 45 3.70 2.03 22.86
CA ILE A 45 2.58 2.97 22.77
C ILE A 45 2.82 4.11 23.75
N LEU A 46 2.64 5.34 23.26
CA LEU A 46 2.52 6.52 24.11
C LEU A 46 1.09 7.05 24.06
N LEU A 47 0.61 7.54 25.20
CA LEU A 47 -0.67 8.23 25.32
C LEU A 47 -0.40 9.71 25.56
N GLY A 48 -1.29 10.56 25.05
CA GLY A 48 -1.12 12.00 25.17
C GLY A 48 -2.32 12.78 24.67
N GLN A 49 -2.08 14.06 24.41
CA GLN A 49 -3.05 14.98 23.83
C GLN A 49 -2.44 15.79 22.69
N CYS A 50 -3.19 16.00 21.63
CA CYS A 50 -2.86 16.90 20.53
C CYS A 50 -3.73 18.16 20.59
N PHE A 51 -3.14 19.32 20.35
CA PHE A 51 -3.86 20.60 20.26
C PHE A 51 -3.94 21.07 18.81
N TYR A 52 -5.16 21.17 18.29
CA TYR A 52 -5.43 21.72 16.97
C TYR A 52 -5.96 23.16 17.11
N ASN A 53 -5.36 24.12 16.40
CA ASN A 53 -5.85 25.51 16.25
C ASN A 53 -6.37 26.21 17.54
N GLY A 54 -5.66 26.05 18.66
CA GLY A 54 -6.01 26.75 19.92
C GLY A 54 -7.25 26.23 20.65
N GLY A 55 -7.80 25.07 20.24
CA GLY A 55 -8.90 24.39 20.93
C GLY A 55 -8.46 23.53 22.13
N SER A 56 -9.41 22.80 22.72
CA SER A 56 -9.14 21.82 23.78
C SER A 56 -8.27 20.67 23.26
N GLY A 57 -7.45 20.09 24.15
CA GLY A 57 -6.51 19.03 23.80
C GLY A 57 -7.23 17.70 23.61
N ARG A 58 -7.14 17.15 22.40
CA ARG A 58 -7.76 15.88 22.02
C ARG A 58 -6.89 14.71 22.41
N ASN A 59 -7.48 13.66 23.00
CA ASN A 59 -6.75 12.44 23.32
C ASN A 59 -6.11 11.84 22.07
N ALA A 60 -4.85 11.42 22.23
CA ALA A 60 -4.04 10.88 21.17
C ALA A 60 -3.30 9.62 21.62
N THR A 61 -3.17 8.67 20.70
CA THR A 61 -2.42 7.43 20.90
C THR A 61 -1.34 7.36 19.83
N PHE A 62 -0.08 7.15 20.23
CA PHE A 62 1.07 7.13 19.34
C PHE A 62 1.69 5.73 19.33
N LEU A 63 1.88 5.15 18.15
CA LEU A 63 2.66 3.94 17.98
C LEU A 63 4.08 4.33 17.60
N VAL A 64 5.01 4.14 18.52
CA VAL A 64 6.42 4.50 18.36
C VAL A 64 7.19 3.29 17.88
N GLU A 65 7.92 3.43 16.77
CA GLU A 65 8.82 2.40 16.28
C GLU A 65 10.01 2.25 17.22
N ASN A 66 10.71 3.36 17.46
CA ASN A 66 11.85 3.47 18.35
C ASN A 66 12.04 4.93 18.78
N SER A 67 12.89 5.17 19.77
CA SER A 67 13.28 6.52 20.17
C SER A 67 14.81 6.66 20.22
N MET A 68 15.30 7.86 19.94
CA MET A 68 16.70 8.21 20.03
C MET A 68 16.84 9.62 20.63
N GLY A 69 17.43 9.69 21.82
CA GLY A 69 17.47 10.94 22.57
C GLY A 69 16.05 11.37 22.93
N SER A 70 15.71 12.63 22.64
CA SER A 70 14.37 13.16 22.86
C SER A 70 13.43 13.01 21.66
N THR A 71 13.87 12.32 20.59
CA THR A 71 13.05 12.12 19.38
C THR A 71 12.46 10.72 19.35
N CYS A 72 11.14 10.62 19.24
CA CYS A 72 10.42 9.39 18.97
C CYS A 72 10.07 9.28 17.48
N TYR A 73 10.42 8.18 16.84
CA TYR A 73 10.06 7.89 15.45
C TYR A 73 8.73 7.15 15.44
N LEU A 74 7.68 7.80 14.94
CA LEU A 74 6.32 7.28 14.94
C LEU A 74 6.08 6.43 13.70
N ARG A 75 5.43 5.27 13.88
CA ARG A 75 4.84 4.54 12.76
C ARG A 75 3.51 5.15 12.35
N CYS A 76 2.69 5.48 13.34
CA CYS A 76 1.39 6.08 13.17
C CYS A 76 0.90 6.66 14.50
N TYR A 77 -0.15 7.46 14.43
CA TYR A 77 -0.84 7.97 15.61
C TYR A 77 -2.32 8.21 15.32
N ILE A 78 -3.12 8.18 16.38
CA ILE A 78 -4.55 8.45 16.36
C ILE A 78 -4.78 9.75 17.11
N ILE A 79 -5.63 10.62 16.55
CA ILE A 79 -6.20 11.75 17.27
C ILE A 79 -7.72 11.57 17.34
N ASN A 80 -8.26 11.51 18.54
CA ASN A 80 -9.70 11.38 18.75
C ASN A 80 -10.42 12.67 18.36
N MET A 81 -11.65 12.55 17.87
CA MET A 81 -12.46 13.71 17.47
C MET A 81 -12.94 14.51 18.68
N PHE A 82 -13.24 13.81 19.78
CA PHE A 82 -13.74 14.38 21.03
C PHE A 82 -12.82 14.02 22.20
N ASP A 83 -12.88 14.83 23.28
CA ASP A 83 -12.07 14.66 24.51
C ASP A 83 -12.51 13.46 25.38
N ARG A 84 -13.20 12.48 24.80
CA ARG A 84 -13.58 11.23 25.45
C ARG A 84 -12.73 10.12 24.87
N ASP A 85 -12.44 9.11 25.69
CA ASP A 85 -11.88 7.86 25.20
C ASP A 85 -12.93 7.18 24.32
N GLU A 86 -12.86 7.48 23.02
CA GLU A 86 -13.78 6.91 22.05
C GLU A 86 -13.24 5.57 21.58
N ASN A 87 -14.03 4.54 21.86
CA ASN A 87 -13.81 3.22 21.29
C ASN A 87 -14.20 3.28 19.81
N TYR A 88 -13.26 3.04 18.92
CA TYR A 88 -13.52 2.82 17.50
C TYR A 88 -13.74 1.33 17.23
N ASP A 89 -14.64 1.02 16.30
CA ASP A 89 -14.97 -0.35 15.88
C ASP A 89 -14.74 -0.60 14.39
N THR A 90 -14.46 0.45 13.62
CA THR A 90 -14.32 0.37 12.16
C THR A 90 -13.26 1.35 11.68
N ILE A 91 -12.40 0.91 10.75
CA ILE A 91 -11.47 1.77 10.01
C ILE A 91 -12.04 2.07 8.63
N GLY A 92 -11.99 3.35 8.23
CA GLY A 92 -12.39 3.83 6.91
C GLY A 92 -11.21 4.42 6.16
N VAL A 93 -11.01 4.02 4.90
CA VAL A 93 -9.90 4.45 4.05
C VAL A 93 -10.44 5.07 2.77
N GLN A 94 -9.98 6.28 2.47
CA GLN A 94 -10.28 6.99 1.23
C GLN A 94 -9.00 7.10 0.39
N SER A 95 -9.05 6.63 -0.85
CA SER A 95 -7.87 6.52 -1.70
C SER A 95 -8.27 6.58 -3.17
N SER A 96 -7.72 7.55 -3.90
CA SER A 96 -7.92 7.66 -5.35
C SER A 96 -7.40 6.43 -6.10
N PHE A 97 -6.31 5.81 -5.63
CA PHE A 97 -5.79 4.58 -6.23
C PHE A 97 -6.74 3.39 -6.04
N LEU A 98 -7.38 3.29 -4.86
CA LEU A 98 -8.35 2.22 -4.63
C LEU A 98 -9.68 2.53 -5.32
N ASP A 99 -10.06 3.80 -5.47
CA ASP A 99 -11.21 4.19 -6.28
C ASP A 99 -11.09 3.67 -7.71
N ASP A 100 -9.92 3.80 -8.34
CA ASP A 100 -9.64 3.27 -9.67
C ASP A 100 -9.79 1.73 -9.70
N VAL A 101 -9.14 1.04 -8.75
CA VAL A 101 -9.17 -0.44 -8.63
C VAL A 101 -10.59 -0.97 -8.43
N PHE A 102 -11.37 -0.30 -7.59
CA PHE A 102 -12.76 -0.64 -7.30
C PHE A 102 -13.74 0.02 -8.28
N ARG A 103 -13.25 0.53 -9.43
CA ARG A 103 -14.08 1.00 -10.55
C ARG A 103 -15.09 2.06 -10.12
N TYR A 104 -14.70 2.98 -9.23
CA TYR A 104 -15.56 4.03 -8.69
C TYR A 104 -16.32 4.77 -9.80
N GLN A 105 -15.62 5.25 -10.83
CA GLN A 105 -16.26 6.06 -11.88
C GLN A 105 -17.35 5.29 -12.64
N TYR A 106 -17.08 4.02 -12.98
CA TYR A 106 -18.03 3.18 -13.72
C TYR A 106 -19.22 2.80 -12.87
N ASN A 107 -18.98 2.37 -11.63
CA ASN A 107 -20.03 2.03 -10.68
C ASN A 107 -20.92 3.24 -10.39
N TYR A 108 -20.33 4.41 -10.17
CA TYR A 108 -21.07 5.65 -9.94
C TYR A 108 -22.00 5.97 -11.11
N ILE A 109 -21.49 5.94 -12.35
CA ILE A 109 -22.28 6.24 -13.55
C ILE A 109 -23.43 5.24 -13.72
N ASP A 110 -23.16 3.94 -13.58
CA ASP A 110 -24.17 2.90 -13.77
C ASP A 110 -25.27 2.96 -12.71
N MET A 111 -24.90 3.23 -11.46
CA MET A 111 -25.85 3.40 -10.36
C MET A 111 -26.68 4.68 -10.49
N VAL A 112 -26.10 5.80 -10.91
CA VAL A 112 -26.86 7.03 -11.22
C VAL A 112 -27.87 6.78 -12.34
N ARG A 113 -27.49 6.04 -13.39
CA ARG A 113 -28.41 5.66 -14.49
C ARG A 113 -29.58 4.79 -14.01
N GLN A 114 -29.39 4.04 -12.93
CA GLN A 114 -30.45 3.27 -12.27
C GLN A 114 -31.31 4.11 -11.31
N GLY A 115 -31.04 5.41 -11.18
CA GLY A 115 -31.80 6.33 -10.33
C GLY A 115 -31.34 6.37 -8.87
N ILE A 116 -30.16 5.82 -8.55
CA ILE A 116 -29.62 5.85 -7.19
C ILE A 116 -29.14 7.27 -6.85
N ASN A 117 -29.60 7.78 -5.71
CA ASN A 117 -29.19 9.10 -5.20
C ASN A 117 -28.12 8.96 -4.10
N PHE A 118 -26.87 9.26 -4.47
CA PHE A 118 -25.71 9.19 -3.57
C PHE A 118 -25.61 10.34 -2.54
N SER A 119 -26.51 11.33 -2.60
CA SER A 119 -26.58 12.40 -1.60
C SER A 119 -27.39 12.03 -0.35
N LEU A 120 -28.13 10.91 -0.39
CA LEU A 120 -28.97 10.47 0.73
C LEU A 120 -28.21 9.53 1.66
N GLU A 121 -27.66 8.45 1.12
CA GLU A 121 -26.92 7.48 1.92
C GLU A 121 -25.82 6.80 1.09
N PRO A 122 -24.71 6.39 1.71
CA PRO A 122 -23.69 5.60 1.04
C PRO A 122 -24.26 4.24 0.62
N LYS A 123 -23.90 3.79 -0.57
CA LYS A 123 -24.25 2.45 -1.07
C LYS A 123 -23.03 1.57 -1.10
N GLU A 124 -23.16 0.38 -0.53
CA GLU A 124 -22.16 -0.67 -0.64
C GLU A 124 -22.20 -1.26 -2.06
N VAL A 125 -21.06 -1.22 -2.73
CA VAL A 125 -20.89 -1.73 -4.11
C VAL A 125 -20.22 -3.09 -4.09
N TYR A 126 -19.20 -3.25 -3.24
CA TYR A 126 -18.50 -4.51 -3.07
C TYR A 126 -18.35 -4.87 -1.62
N LYS A 127 -18.34 -6.18 -1.38
CA LYS A 127 -18.19 -6.80 -0.07
C LYS A 127 -17.27 -7.99 -0.20
N ILE A 128 -16.04 -7.85 0.30
CA ILE A 128 -14.93 -8.78 0.03
C ILE A 128 -14.41 -9.38 1.34
N PRO A 129 -14.54 -10.71 1.53
CA PRO A 129 -13.92 -11.37 2.66
C PRO A 129 -12.41 -11.56 2.43
N PHE A 130 -11.63 -11.40 3.49
CA PHE A 130 -10.21 -11.73 3.49
C PHE A 130 -9.72 -12.15 4.88
N SER A 131 -8.64 -12.92 4.92
CA SER A 131 -8.03 -13.41 6.16
C SER A 131 -6.76 -12.64 6.46
N MET A 132 -6.58 -12.18 7.69
CA MET A 132 -5.35 -11.54 8.16
C MET A 132 -5.09 -11.96 9.62
N GLN A 133 -3.87 -12.39 9.95
CA GLN A 133 -3.51 -12.79 11.33
C GLN A 133 -4.53 -13.76 11.97
N ASP A 134 -4.88 -14.82 11.25
CA ASP A 134 -5.86 -15.85 11.69
C ASP A 134 -7.28 -15.34 11.99
N ARG A 135 -7.62 -14.12 11.55
CA ARG A 135 -8.96 -13.53 11.67
C ARG A 135 -9.59 -13.30 10.31
N GLN A 136 -10.91 -13.46 10.25
CA GLN A 136 -11.71 -13.12 9.07
C GLN A 136 -12.11 -11.65 9.14
N TYR A 137 -11.76 -10.90 8.11
CA TYR A 137 -12.16 -9.52 7.90
C TYR A 137 -13.07 -9.42 6.69
N GLU A 138 -13.78 -8.31 6.63
CA GLU A 138 -14.70 -8.00 5.55
C GLU A 138 -14.49 -6.56 5.12
N LEU A 139 -14.09 -6.41 3.86
CA LEU A 139 -13.89 -5.12 3.21
C LEU A 139 -15.17 -4.71 2.50
N SER A 140 -15.74 -3.59 2.90
CA SER A 140 -16.90 -2.98 2.25
C SER A 140 -16.45 -1.75 1.47
N PHE A 141 -16.68 -1.70 0.15
CA PHE A 141 -16.42 -0.51 -0.66
C PHE A 141 -17.74 0.24 -0.87
N LEU A 142 -17.81 1.47 -0.37
CA LEU A 142 -19.01 2.29 -0.40
C LEU A 142 -18.82 3.52 -1.30
N ILE A 143 -19.89 3.90 -2.00
CA ILE A 143 -19.97 5.12 -2.82
C ILE A 143 -21.08 6.01 -2.26
N GLY A 144 -20.80 7.30 -2.13
CA GLY A 144 -21.77 8.33 -1.74
C GLY A 144 -21.52 8.93 -0.36
N TYR A 145 -22.39 9.88 -0.01
CA TYR A 145 -22.30 10.72 1.17
C TYR A 145 -23.22 10.23 2.28
N ASP A 146 -22.80 10.43 3.52
CA ASP A 146 -23.64 10.26 4.70
C ASP A 146 -24.28 11.61 5.06
N ASN A 147 -25.55 11.77 4.68
CA ASN A 147 -26.29 13.00 4.92
C ASN A 147 -26.40 13.37 6.42
N LYS A 148 -26.24 12.40 7.32
CA LYS A 148 -26.26 12.62 8.77
C LYS A 148 -25.08 13.45 9.24
N LEU A 149 -23.99 13.47 8.47
CA LEU A 149 -22.80 14.27 8.76
C LEU A 149 -22.96 15.74 8.38
N GLY A 150 -23.88 16.06 7.45
CA GLY A 150 -24.14 17.44 7.01
C GLY A 150 -22.87 18.20 6.61
N LEU A 151 -22.54 19.28 7.34
CA LEU A 151 -21.35 20.10 7.08
C LEU A 151 -20.02 19.40 7.44
N LEU A 152 -20.06 18.30 8.19
CA LEU A 152 -18.87 17.49 8.54
C LEU A 152 -18.56 16.43 7.47
N GLU A 153 -19.33 16.40 6.39
CA GLU A 153 -19.06 15.53 5.26
C GLU A 153 -17.89 16.06 4.42
N ASP A 154 -17.14 15.14 3.83
CA ASP A 154 -16.16 15.49 2.81
C ASP A 154 -16.86 15.51 1.44
N TYR A 155 -17.14 16.69 0.93
CA TYR A 155 -17.78 16.86 -0.37
C TYR A 155 -16.88 16.41 -1.53
N ASP A 156 -15.57 16.33 -1.33
CA ASP A 156 -14.60 15.78 -2.29
C ASP A 156 -14.42 14.26 -2.11
N LYS A 157 -15.28 13.59 -1.33
CA LYS A 157 -15.25 12.14 -1.14
C LYS A 157 -15.77 11.43 -2.38
N LYS A 158 -14.96 10.48 -2.86
CA LYS A 158 -15.35 9.49 -3.88
C LYS A 158 -15.79 8.19 -3.19
N GLY A 159 -15.02 7.11 -3.32
CA GLY A 159 -15.24 5.87 -2.61
C GLY A 159 -14.64 5.89 -1.19
N GLU A 160 -15.16 5.01 -0.35
CA GLU A 160 -14.57 4.73 0.96
C GLU A 160 -14.61 3.22 1.23
N ILE A 161 -13.46 2.67 1.61
CA ILE A 161 -13.37 1.32 2.12
C ILE A 161 -13.63 1.35 3.62
N LYS A 162 -14.54 0.51 4.12
CA LYS A 162 -14.75 0.29 5.56
C LYS A 162 -14.46 -1.15 5.94
N ILE A 163 -13.71 -1.33 7.02
CA ILE A 163 -13.35 -2.64 7.58
C ILE A 163 -13.63 -2.63 9.08
N PRO A 164 -14.51 -3.53 9.60
CA PRO A 164 -14.68 -3.72 11.03
C PRO A 164 -13.40 -4.22 11.71
N LEU A 165 -13.11 -3.70 12.89
CA LEU A 165 -11.93 -4.03 13.69
C LEU A 165 -12.26 -5.07 14.76
N HIS A 166 -11.36 -6.02 14.98
CA HIS A 166 -11.50 -7.06 16.01
C HIS A 166 -10.87 -6.62 17.33
N SER A 167 -9.59 -6.25 17.32
CA SER A 167 -8.84 -5.87 18.53
C SER A 167 -8.99 -4.40 18.91
N LYS A 168 -9.35 -3.55 17.93
CA LYS A 168 -9.49 -2.09 18.09
C LYS A 168 -8.18 -1.44 18.57
N THR A 169 -7.05 -2.01 18.18
CA THR A 169 -5.73 -1.49 18.52
C THR A 169 -5.19 -0.61 17.39
N ILE A 170 -4.32 0.34 17.74
CA ILE A 170 -3.59 1.14 16.74
C ILE A 170 -2.75 0.25 15.80
N GLN A 171 -2.25 -0.89 16.30
CA GLN A 171 -1.51 -1.86 15.50
C GLN A 171 -2.39 -2.50 14.42
N GLU A 172 -3.60 -2.95 14.76
CA GLU A 172 -4.54 -3.50 13.77
C GLU A 172 -4.90 -2.48 12.69
N CYS A 173 -5.10 -1.21 13.06
CA CYS A 173 -5.31 -0.12 12.10
C CYS A 173 -4.09 0.06 11.16
N SER A 174 -2.88 0.01 11.71
CA SER A 174 -1.63 0.08 10.95
C SER A 174 -1.50 -1.09 9.97
N ASP A 175 -1.77 -2.31 10.44
CA ASP A 175 -1.66 -3.55 9.67
C ASP A 175 -2.64 -3.55 8.49
N ILE A 176 -3.91 -3.17 8.72
CA ILE A 176 -4.91 -3.02 7.65
C ILE A 176 -4.47 -1.96 6.63
N SER A 177 -3.94 -0.83 7.11
CA SER A 177 -3.47 0.25 6.24
C SER A 177 -2.33 -0.21 5.33
N VAL A 178 -1.39 -1.00 5.85
CA VAL A 178 -0.29 -1.60 5.08
C VAL A 178 -0.81 -2.57 4.04
N VAL A 179 -1.73 -3.46 4.41
CA VAL A 179 -2.32 -4.45 3.49
C VAL A 179 -3.07 -3.77 2.33
N LEU A 180 -3.89 -2.75 2.63
CA LEU A 180 -4.61 -2.00 1.59
C LEU A 180 -3.66 -1.19 0.69
N ASN A 181 -2.57 -0.67 1.25
CA ASN A 181 -1.57 0.05 0.48
C ASN A 181 -0.84 -0.88 -0.48
N ARG A 182 -0.43 -2.07 0.00
CA ARG A 182 0.17 -3.12 -0.85
C ARG A 182 -0.77 -3.60 -1.93
N LEU A 183 -2.06 -3.76 -1.63
CA LEU A 183 -3.07 -4.06 -2.65
C LEU A 183 -3.06 -2.98 -3.74
N ALA A 184 -3.13 -1.71 -3.36
CA ALA A 184 -3.13 -0.61 -4.31
C ALA A 184 -1.85 -0.60 -5.17
N MET A 185 -0.67 -0.73 -4.54
CA MET A 185 0.62 -0.83 -5.22
C MET A 185 0.68 -2.00 -6.20
N PHE A 186 0.18 -3.18 -5.82
CA PHE A 186 0.13 -4.36 -6.68
C PHE A 186 -0.76 -4.13 -7.90
N MET A 187 -1.94 -3.53 -7.68
CA MET A 187 -2.92 -3.33 -8.75
C MET A 187 -2.49 -2.26 -9.75
N THR A 188 -1.86 -1.18 -9.28
CA THR A 188 -1.44 -0.05 -10.11
C THR A 188 0.03 -0.12 -10.56
N SER A 189 0.80 -1.10 -10.08
CA SER A 189 2.25 -1.23 -10.34
C SER A 189 3.06 0.05 -9.99
N HIS A 190 2.60 0.84 -9.01
CA HIS A 190 3.25 2.07 -8.56
C HIS A 190 3.90 1.89 -7.18
N SER A 191 5.08 2.48 -6.98
CA SER A 191 5.77 2.46 -5.67
C SER A 191 5.23 3.49 -4.69
N GLU A 192 4.69 4.59 -5.21
CA GLU A 192 4.16 5.69 -4.42
C GLU A 192 2.64 5.71 -4.50
N VAL A 193 2.02 4.96 -3.59
CA VAL A 193 0.57 4.99 -3.39
C VAL A 193 0.28 5.57 -2.01
N SER A 194 -0.62 6.54 -1.96
CA SER A 194 -1.05 7.16 -0.72
C SER A 194 -2.57 7.25 -0.64
N PHE A 195 -3.06 7.29 0.59
CA PHE A 195 -4.45 7.51 0.92
C PHE A 195 -4.71 8.99 1.11
N LYS A 196 -5.88 9.46 0.69
CA LYS A 196 -6.32 10.82 0.98
C LYS A 196 -6.51 11.02 2.49
N ARG A 197 -7.12 10.03 3.15
CA ARG A 197 -7.43 10.06 4.59
C ARG A 197 -7.78 8.67 5.12
N ILE A 198 -7.49 8.45 6.40
CA ILE A 198 -8.01 7.33 7.18
C ILE A 198 -8.82 7.88 8.35
N THR A 199 -10.06 7.41 8.48
CA THR A 199 -11.02 7.82 9.51
C THR A 199 -11.38 6.62 10.38
N LEU A 200 -11.44 6.81 11.68
CA LEU A 200 -11.94 5.81 12.62
C LEU A 200 -13.40 6.10 12.94
N TYR A 201 -14.20 5.04 13.02
CA TYR A 201 -15.62 5.15 13.32
C TYR A 201 -15.99 4.34 14.57
N SER A 202 -17.03 4.79 15.26
CA SER A 202 -17.69 4.11 16.37
C SER A 202 -19.18 4.08 16.09
N LYS A 203 -19.77 2.88 15.94
CA LYS A 203 -21.20 2.69 15.65
C LYS A 203 -21.68 3.55 14.45
N GLY A 204 -20.82 3.71 13.45
CA GLY A 204 -21.09 4.51 12.25
C GLY A 204 -20.79 6.01 12.36
N HIS A 205 -20.48 6.54 13.54
CA HIS A 205 -20.09 7.94 13.73
C HIS A 205 -18.58 8.12 13.66
N LYS A 206 -18.10 9.24 13.10
CA LYS A 206 -16.66 9.57 13.08
C LYS A 206 -16.15 9.72 14.52
N ALA A 207 -15.13 8.95 14.89
CA ALA A 207 -14.56 8.90 16.23
C ALA A 207 -13.13 9.49 16.30
N GLY A 208 -12.41 9.49 15.18
CA GLY A 208 -11.07 10.05 15.15
C GLY A 208 -10.41 9.92 13.79
N TRP A 209 -9.18 10.41 13.71
CA TRP A 209 -8.33 10.33 12.52
C TRP A 209 -7.12 9.46 12.81
N PHE A 210 -6.78 8.61 11.85
CA PHE A 210 -5.59 7.78 11.90
C PHE A 210 -4.55 8.36 10.93
N TYR A 211 -3.39 8.71 11.46
CA TYR A 211 -2.29 9.32 10.73
C TYR A 211 -1.15 8.31 10.59
N CYS A 212 -0.70 8.07 9.37
CA CYS A 212 0.46 7.24 9.07
C CYS A 212 1.16 7.72 7.79
N PRO A 213 2.42 7.34 7.53
CA PRO A 213 3.18 7.74 6.34
C PRO A 213 2.50 7.44 5.00
N LEU A 214 1.47 6.59 5.00
CA LEU A 214 0.68 6.24 3.82
C LEU A 214 -0.41 7.28 3.50
N VAL A 215 -0.61 8.31 4.32
CA VAL A 215 -1.62 9.36 4.10
C VAL A 215 -0.97 10.62 3.53
N SER A 216 -1.56 11.16 2.46
CA SER A 216 -1.13 12.41 1.82
C SER A 216 -2.32 13.17 1.25
N GLU A 217 -2.42 14.46 1.57
CA GLU A 217 -3.45 15.35 0.99
C GLU A 217 -3.28 15.57 -0.52
N LYS A 218 -2.09 15.26 -1.06
CA LYS A 218 -1.78 15.36 -2.50
C LYS A 218 -2.04 14.06 -3.26
N ALA A 219 -2.67 13.06 -2.63
CA ALA A 219 -2.93 11.75 -3.24
C ALA A 219 -3.87 11.85 -4.44
N VAL A 220 -3.32 11.72 -5.66
CA VAL A 220 -4.09 11.72 -6.91
C VAL A 220 -3.75 10.47 -7.73
N SER A 221 -4.77 9.87 -8.32
CA SER A 221 -4.64 8.78 -9.30
C SER A 221 -5.45 9.08 -10.55
N GLY A 222 -5.11 8.41 -11.65
CA GLY A 222 -5.70 8.58 -12.97
C GLY A 222 -5.67 7.30 -13.81
N ASN A 223 -5.69 6.14 -13.14
CA ASN A 223 -5.59 4.82 -13.74
C ASN A 223 -6.96 4.20 -14.04
N ASP A 224 -8.06 4.91 -13.79
CA ASP A 224 -9.45 4.49 -14.01
C ASP A 224 -9.69 3.77 -15.35
N GLY A 225 -9.07 4.24 -16.44
CA GLY A 225 -9.19 3.65 -17.77
C GLY A 225 -8.78 2.18 -17.84
N PHE A 226 -7.77 1.77 -17.06
CA PHE A 226 -7.25 0.40 -17.05
C PHE A 226 -8.19 -0.59 -16.35
N PHE A 227 -9.11 -0.10 -15.53
CA PHE A 227 -10.01 -0.94 -14.74
C PHE A 227 -11.42 -1.03 -15.33
N TYR A 228 -11.67 -0.51 -16.53
CA TYR A 228 -13.01 -0.49 -17.14
C TYR A 228 -13.72 -1.85 -17.13
N GLU A 229 -13.05 -2.91 -17.56
CA GLU A 229 -13.61 -4.28 -17.60
C GLU A 229 -13.10 -5.18 -16.47
N PHE A 230 -12.49 -4.59 -15.43
CA PHE A 230 -11.88 -5.37 -14.37
C PHE A 230 -12.92 -6.04 -13.47
N ASP A 231 -12.81 -7.36 -13.31
CA ASP A 231 -13.66 -8.15 -12.44
C ASP A 231 -13.14 -8.14 -11.00
N VAL A 232 -13.58 -7.13 -10.24
CA VAL A 232 -13.17 -6.90 -8.85
C VAL A 232 -13.39 -8.15 -7.99
N MET A 233 -14.57 -8.77 -8.05
CA MET A 233 -14.93 -9.89 -7.16
C MET A 233 -14.20 -11.19 -7.50
N LYS A 234 -13.74 -11.34 -8.75
CA LYS A 234 -12.94 -12.49 -9.15
C LYS A 234 -11.47 -12.39 -8.70
N TYR A 235 -10.87 -11.21 -8.81
CA TYR A 235 -9.42 -11.04 -8.64
C TYR A 235 -9.02 -10.47 -7.27
N ILE A 236 -9.71 -9.44 -6.78
CA ILE A 236 -9.32 -8.73 -5.54
C ILE A 236 -9.30 -9.65 -4.32
N PRO A 237 -10.29 -10.54 -4.07
CA PRO A 237 -10.25 -11.38 -2.87
C PRO A 237 -8.97 -12.23 -2.78
N LYS A 238 -8.55 -12.87 -3.87
CA LYS A 238 -7.33 -13.71 -3.89
C LYS A 238 -6.06 -12.88 -3.70
N ILE A 239 -5.97 -11.72 -4.36
CA ILE A 239 -4.81 -10.83 -4.25
C ILE A 239 -4.73 -10.25 -2.83
N LEU A 240 -5.84 -9.76 -2.29
CA LEU A 240 -5.93 -9.21 -0.95
C LEU A 240 -5.57 -10.26 0.11
N ASN A 241 -6.05 -11.49 0.00
CA ASN A 241 -5.64 -12.59 0.88
C ASN A 241 -4.14 -12.87 0.80
N ASN A 242 -3.53 -12.81 -0.40
CA ASN A 242 -2.08 -12.96 -0.51
C ASN A 242 -1.33 -11.80 0.18
N MET A 243 -1.76 -10.55 -0.02
CA MET A 243 -1.14 -9.38 0.63
C MET A 243 -1.28 -9.46 2.15
N ALA A 244 -2.40 -9.98 2.65
CA ALA A 244 -2.69 -10.12 4.07
C ALA A 244 -1.90 -11.25 4.77
N LEU A 245 -1.17 -12.09 4.02
CA LEU A 245 -0.23 -13.06 4.61
C LEU A 245 0.90 -12.37 5.38
N ASP A 246 1.27 -11.15 4.97
CA ASP A 246 2.18 -10.29 5.71
C ASP A 246 1.50 -8.94 5.96
N SER A 247 1.08 -8.68 7.19
CA SER A 247 0.50 -7.38 7.57
C SER A 247 1.48 -6.44 8.26
N GLY A 248 2.67 -6.94 8.63
CA GLY A 248 3.75 -6.16 9.23
C GLY A 248 4.73 -5.55 8.22
N ASN A 249 5.76 -4.87 8.74
CA ASN A 249 6.77 -4.18 7.93
C ASN A 249 7.62 -5.10 7.05
N LYS A 250 7.72 -6.38 7.40
CA LYS A 250 8.49 -7.37 6.64
C LYS A 250 7.57 -8.19 5.76
N ILE A 251 8.04 -8.47 4.56
CA ILE A 251 7.39 -9.36 3.60
C ILE A 251 8.16 -10.67 3.64
N THR A 252 7.47 -11.74 4.01
CA THR A 252 8.07 -13.07 4.19
C THR A 252 7.36 -14.12 3.35
N THR A 253 6.04 -14.00 3.23
CA THR A 253 5.16 -15.04 2.70
C THR A 253 4.33 -14.55 1.51
N SER A 254 3.88 -13.30 1.55
CA SER A 254 3.17 -12.62 0.47
C SER A 254 4.10 -12.37 -0.73
N VAL A 255 3.50 -12.18 -1.90
CA VAL A 255 4.23 -11.81 -3.13
C VAL A 255 3.97 -10.35 -3.46
N PRO A 256 4.86 -9.43 -3.03
CA PRO A 256 4.84 -8.08 -3.53
C PRO A 256 5.41 -8.06 -4.95
N LEU A 257 4.97 -7.10 -5.76
CA LEU A 257 5.75 -6.72 -6.93
C LEU A 257 7.01 -6.02 -6.39
N GLY A 258 8.18 -6.67 -6.47
CA GLY A 258 9.43 -6.11 -5.94
C GLY A 258 10.07 -5.01 -6.81
N HIS A 259 9.41 -4.61 -7.90
CA HIS A 259 9.96 -3.74 -8.95
C HIS A 259 9.13 -2.48 -9.20
N LEU A 260 8.33 -2.10 -8.21
CA LEU A 260 7.48 -0.93 -8.28
C LEU A 260 8.35 0.31 -8.51
N GLY A 261 7.99 1.13 -9.48
CA GLY A 261 8.71 2.36 -9.77
C GLY A 261 7.78 3.56 -9.84
N THR A 262 8.39 4.75 -9.78
CA THR A 262 7.69 6.01 -10.05
C THR A 262 7.77 6.34 -11.54
N LEU A 263 6.96 7.29 -12.02
CA LEU A 263 7.00 7.74 -13.41
C LEU A 263 8.40 8.30 -13.77
N ASP A 264 9.05 8.98 -12.84
CA ASP A 264 10.35 9.63 -13.07
C ASP A 264 11.51 8.64 -13.23
N THR A 265 11.40 7.47 -12.60
CA THR A 265 12.41 6.40 -12.58
C THR A 265 12.02 5.18 -13.42
N MET A 266 10.88 5.25 -14.13
CA MET A 266 10.31 4.15 -14.91
C MET A 266 11.27 3.53 -15.92
N PHE A 267 12.14 4.32 -16.53
CA PHE A 267 13.16 3.83 -17.46
C PHE A 267 14.55 4.18 -16.93
N SER A 268 14.92 3.51 -15.84
CA SER A 268 16.22 3.66 -15.19
C SER A 268 16.95 2.31 -15.09
N PRO A 269 18.29 2.30 -15.11
CA PRO A 269 19.07 1.10 -14.84
C PRO A 269 18.74 0.47 -13.48
N GLN A 270 18.46 1.29 -12.46
CA GLN A 270 18.08 0.81 -11.13
C GLN A 270 16.78 -0.01 -11.18
N ARG A 271 15.72 0.54 -11.78
CA ARG A 271 14.44 -0.19 -11.91
C ARG A 271 14.60 -1.49 -12.66
N PHE A 272 15.40 -1.51 -13.73
CA PHE A 272 15.67 -2.74 -14.46
C PHE A 272 16.35 -3.81 -13.58
N VAL A 273 17.32 -3.42 -12.74
CA VAL A 273 17.95 -4.36 -11.79
C VAL A 273 16.94 -4.86 -10.75
N GLU A 274 16.08 -3.99 -10.23
CA GLU A 274 15.00 -4.36 -9.30
C GLU A 274 13.98 -5.33 -9.93
N GLN A 275 13.66 -5.16 -11.22
CA GLN A 275 12.85 -6.11 -11.99
C GLN A 275 13.53 -7.48 -12.11
N ILE A 276 14.82 -7.51 -12.42
CA ILE A 276 15.55 -8.79 -12.49
C ILE A 276 15.58 -9.49 -11.14
N MET A 277 15.85 -8.77 -10.05
CA MET A 277 15.83 -9.36 -8.70
C MET A 277 14.43 -9.88 -8.34
N SER A 278 13.38 -9.14 -8.69
CA SER A 278 12.00 -9.58 -8.49
C SER A 278 11.66 -10.82 -9.30
N PHE A 279 12.12 -10.87 -10.55
CA PHE A 279 11.98 -12.02 -11.42
C PHE A 279 12.67 -13.25 -10.84
N GLU A 280 13.96 -13.14 -10.45
CA GLU A 280 14.75 -14.23 -9.88
C GLU A 280 14.10 -14.75 -8.60
N TYR A 281 13.63 -13.86 -7.73
CA TYR A 281 12.90 -14.22 -6.51
C TYR A 281 11.63 -15.03 -6.82
N LEU A 282 10.79 -14.56 -7.76
CA LEU A 282 9.58 -15.28 -8.14
C LEU A 282 9.86 -16.59 -8.85
N PHE A 283 10.93 -16.63 -9.65
CA PHE A 283 11.36 -17.83 -10.33
C PHE A 283 11.78 -18.90 -9.29
N ASP A 284 12.54 -18.53 -8.26
CA ASP A 284 12.89 -19.44 -7.15
C ASP A 284 11.64 -19.93 -6.39
N LYS A 285 10.63 -19.07 -6.21
CA LYS A 285 9.35 -19.52 -5.62
C LYS A 285 8.64 -20.54 -6.49
N LEU A 286 8.50 -20.29 -7.78
CA LEU A 286 7.77 -21.16 -8.72
C LEU A 286 8.53 -22.44 -9.05
N GLU A 287 9.86 -22.37 -9.20
CA GLU A 287 10.71 -23.40 -9.79
C GLU A 287 12.02 -23.58 -8.99
N HIS A 288 11.92 -23.66 -7.65
CA HIS A 288 13.06 -23.70 -6.71
C HIS A 288 14.23 -24.61 -7.15
N LYS A 289 13.95 -25.82 -7.61
CA LYS A 289 15.01 -26.76 -8.04
C LYS A 289 15.81 -26.26 -9.24
N LYS A 290 15.16 -25.55 -10.18
CA LYS A 290 15.83 -24.97 -11.35
C LYS A 290 16.58 -23.70 -10.96
N ALA A 291 16.01 -22.88 -10.08
CA ALA A 291 16.65 -21.65 -9.60
C ALA A 291 17.93 -21.91 -8.79
N GLN A 292 17.99 -23.01 -8.03
CA GLN A 292 19.20 -23.40 -7.27
C GLN A 292 20.26 -24.12 -8.12
N ASP A 293 19.95 -24.48 -9.38
CA ASP A 293 20.90 -25.10 -10.29
C ASP A 293 21.80 -24.04 -10.93
N SER A 294 23.08 -24.02 -10.56
CA SER A 294 24.06 -23.07 -11.09
C SER A 294 24.27 -23.17 -12.61
N SER A 295 23.86 -24.28 -13.23
CA SER A 295 23.88 -24.47 -14.69
C SER A 295 22.67 -23.83 -15.39
N PHE A 296 21.66 -23.42 -14.62
CA PHE A 296 20.43 -22.80 -15.09
C PHE A 296 20.54 -21.28 -15.02
N SER A 297 21.21 -20.69 -16.02
CA SER A 297 21.46 -19.25 -16.05
C SER A 297 20.18 -18.41 -16.21
N LEU A 298 20.26 -17.11 -15.86
CA LEU A 298 19.17 -16.13 -16.04
C LEU A 298 18.51 -16.20 -17.43
N LYS A 299 19.30 -16.43 -18.49
CA LYS A 299 18.74 -16.60 -19.85
C LYS A 299 17.78 -17.78 -19.93
N LYS A 300 18.15 -18.93 -19.33
CA LYS A 300 17.31 -20.13 -19.32
C LYS A 300 16.06 -19.93 -18.46
N GLU A 301 16.19 -19.22 -17.34
CA GLU A 301 15.06 -18.83 -16.48
C GLU A 301 14.07 -17.97 -17.26
N LEU A 302 14.54 -16.92 -17.92
CA LEU A 302 13.70 -16.04 -18.73
C LEU A 302 13.03 -16.79 -19.88
N ILE A 303 13.77 -17.65 -20.60
CA ILE A 303 13.18 -18.49 -21.67
C ILE A 303 12.06 -19.36 -21.10
N TYR A 304 12.30 -20.02 -19.97
CA TYR A 304 11.30 -20.86 -19.31
C TYR A 304 10.06 -20.04 -18.95
N ALA A 305 10.24 -18.90 -18.29
CA ALA A 305 9.15 -18.04 -17.85
C ALA A 305 8.35 -17.43 -19.02
N PHE A 306 9.01 -16.98 -20.08
CA PHE A 306 8.32 -16.51 -21.29
C PHE A 306 7.55 -17.63 -21.99
N ASN A 307 8.05 -18.86 -21.96
CA ASN A 307 7.34 -20.01 -22.50
C ASN A 307 6.13 -20.43 -21.65
N LEU A 308 6.08 -20.06 -20.36
CA LEU A 308 4.87 -20.20 -19.53
C LEU A 308 3.78 -19.20 -19.92
N PHE A 309 4.14 -18.05 -20.51
CA PHE A 309 3.23 -16.98 -20.89
C PHE A 309 3.51 -16.49 -22.32
N PRO A 310 3.36 -17.37 -23.33
CA PRO A 310 3.75 -17.07 -24.71
C PRO A 310 2.98 -15.89 -25.30
N GLU A 311 1.79 -15.58 -24.78
CA GLU A 311 1.01 -14.41 -25.18
C GLU A 311 1.76 -13.08 -24.97
N LEU A 312 2.71 -13.00 -24.04
CA LEU A 312 3.52 -11.80 -23.83
C LEU A 312 4.40 -11.45 -25.04
N LEU A 313 4.71 -12.45 -25.87
CA LEU A 313 5.53 -12.31 -27.05
C LEU A 313 4.70 -12.25 -28.34
N THR A 314 3.37 -12.38 -28.25
CA THR A 314 2.49 -12.28 -29.41
C THR A 314 2.51 -10.86 -29.98
N GLY A 315 2.73 -10.74 -31.30
CA GLY A 315 2.92 -9.47 -31.97
C GLY A 315 4.36 -8.94 -31.96
N THR A 316 5.31 -9.69 -31.41
CA THR A 316 6.74 -9.35 -31.43
C THR A 316 7.45 -10.16 -32.51
N ASN A 317 8.37 -9.54 -33.26
CA ASN A 317 9.19 -10.25 -34.25
C ASN A 317 10.37 -11.01 -33.62
N LYS A 318 10.38 -11.20 -32.29
CA LYS A 318 11.53 -11.75 -31.55
C LYS A 318 11.11 -12.97 -30.73
N SER A 319 11.95 -13.99 -30.75
CA SER A 319 11.76 -15.19 -29.92
C SER A 319 12.13 -14.91 -28.46
N ALA A 320 11.63 -15.77 -27.56
CA ALA A 320 12.02 -15.78 -26.14
C ALA A 320 13.55 -15.87 -25.97
N GLU A 321 14.24 -16.60 -26.85
CA GLU A 321 15.71 -16.72 -26.81
C GLU A 321 16.42 -15.38 -27.02
N ILE A 322 16.01 -14.61 -28.03
CA ILE A 322 16.63 -13.33 -28.38
C ILE A 322 16.38 -12.32 -27.25
N ILE A 323 15.13 -12.22 -26.79
CA ILE A 323 14.75 -11.31 -25.71
C ILE A 323 15.50 -11.64 -24.42
N SER A 324 15.55 -12.92 -24.06
CA SER A 324 16.23 -13.37 -22.84
C SER A 324 17.74 -13.15 -22.88
N ASP A 325 18.36 -13.34 -24.06
CA ASP A 325 19.78 -13.04 -24.23
C ASP A 325 20.06 -11.54 -24.10
N ASP A 326 19.25 -10.70 -24.74
CA ASP A 326 19.33 -9.25 -24.65
C ASP A 326 19.19 -8.76 -23.19
N ILE A 327 18.19 -9.24 -22.45
CA ILE A 327 17.96 -8.88 -21.04
C ILE A 327 19.15 -9.29 -20.17
N LYS A 328 19.67 -10.51 -20.35
CA LYS A 328 20.86 -11.00 -19.65
C LYS A 328 22.09 -10.13 -19.95
N GLU A 329 22.29 -9.72 -21.20
CA GLU A 329 23.40 -8.84 -21.58
C GLU A 329 23.25 -7.43 -21.02
N ILE A 330 22.03 -6.87 -20.97
CA ILE A 330 21.77 -5.58 -20.33
C ILE A 330 22.10 -5.66 -18.83
N ARG A 331 21.66 -6.70 -18.12
CA ARG A 331 22.00 -6.91 -16.70
C ARG A 331 23.50 -6.94 -16.48
N ARG A 332 24.23 -7.73 -17.26
CA ARG A 332 25.69 -7.84 -17.17
C ARG A 332 26.34 -6.47 -17.33
N THR A 333 25.89 -5.74 -18.34
CA THR A 333 26.40 -4.42 -18.70
C THR A 333 26.13 -3.36 -17.60
N VAL A 334 24.94 -3.36 -16.99
CA VAL A 334 24.60 -2.46 -15.87
C VAL A 334 25.42 -2.82 -14.61
N ALA A 335 25.56 -4.10 -14.29
CA ALA A 335 26.30 -4.58 -13.11
C ALA A 335 27.80 -4.26 -13.15
N HIS A 336 28.39 -4.16 -14.34
CA HIS A 336 29.81 -3.81 -14.51
C HIS A 336 30.11 -2.29 -14.47
N GLY A 337 29.16 -1.45 -14.02
CA GLY A 337 29.46 -0.11 -13.51
C GLY A 337 29.18 1.06 -14.45
N TYR A 338 28.50 0.84 -15.58
CA TYR A 338 28.17 1.92 -16.53
C TYR A 338 26.78 2.55 -16.28
N ALA A 339 26.20 2.43 -15.08
CA ALA A 339 24.86 2.97 -14.79
C ALA A 339 24.74 4.48 -15.10
N TYR A 340 25.80 5.27 -14.89
CA TYR A 340 25.87 6.69 -15.23
C TYR A 340 25.96 6.99 -16.73
N TYR A 341 26.24 5.97 -17.56
CA TYR A 341 26.41 6.09 -19.01
C TYR A 341 25.20 5.57 -19.81
N TYR A 342 24.19 5.01 -19.16
CA TYR A 342 23.02 4.44 -19.85
C TYR A 342 21.79 5.31 -19.75
N ASP A 343 21.44 5.92 -20.89
CA ASP A 343 20.15 6.59 -21.06
C ASP A 343 19.07 5.60 -21.50
N PHE A 344 18.48 4.91 -20.52
CA PHE A 344 17.32 4.05 -20.75
C PHE A 344 16.08 4.86 -21.18
N LYS A 345 16.06 6.18 -20.95
CA LYS A 345 14.94 7.04 -21.33
C LYS A 345 14.89 7.32 -22.83
N THR A 346 15.94 7.07 -23.60
CA THR A 346 15.92 7.21 -25.07
C THR A 346 15.99 5.88 -25.81
N ASP A 347 16.45 4.80 -25.16
CA ASP A 347 16.51 3.47 -25.76
C ASP A 347 15.14 2.76 -25.81
N SER A 348 14.50 2.78 -26.98
CA SER A 348 13.21 2.11 -27.22
C SER A 348 13.22 0.60 -26.96
N LYS A 349 14.36 -0.09 -27.20
CA LYS A 349 14.51 -1.53 -27.00
C LYS A 349 14.53 -1.85 -25.51
N VAL A 350 15.27 -1.07 -24.72
CA VAL A 350 15.32 -1.26 -23.27
C VAL A 350 13.98 -0.92 -22.60
N LYS A 351 13.33 0.17 -23.02
CA LYS A 351 11.96 0.50 -22.55
C LYS A 351 11.00 -0.64 -22.77
N TYR A 352 11.04 -1.24 -23.97
CA TYR A 352 10.22 -2.39 -24.29
C TYR A 352 10.49 -3.57 -23.35
N TYR A 353 11.76 -3.88 -23.03
CA TYR A 353 12.09 -4.95 -22.08
C TYR A 353 11.67 -4.68 -20.65
N ILE A 354 11.77 -3.42 -20.19
CA ILE A 354 11.26 -3.03 -18.87
C ILE A 354 9.74 -3.28 -18.80
N LEU A 355 8.97 -2.83 -19.79
CA LEU A 355 7.52 -3.06 -19.83
C LEU A 355 7.16 -4.55 -19.96
N LEU A 356 7.97 -5.31 -20.69
CA LEU A 356 7.78 -6.74 -20.85
C LEU A 356 8.04 -7.49 -19.53
N LEU A 357 9.08 -7.10 -18.80
CA LEU A 357 9.39 -7.63 -17.48
C LEU A 357 8.29 -7.29 -16.46
N ASP A 358 7.74 -6.07 -16.47
CA ASP A 358 6.59 -5.69 -15.62
C ASP A 358 5.43 -6.70 -15.81
N LYS A 359 5.07 -6.96 -17.08
CA LYS A 359 3.99 -7.90 -17.42
C LYS A 359 4.32 -9.35 -17.04
N LEU A 360 5.55 -9.79 -17.30
CA LEU A 360 6.00 -11.15 -16.94
C LEU A 360 5.93 -11.36 -15.43
N ILE A 361 6.50 -10.44 -14.66
CA ILE A 361 6.54 -10.51 -13.20
C ILE A 361 5.11 -10.51 -12.65
N LYS A 362 4.20 -9.64 -13.14
CA LYS A 362 2.79 -9.62 -12.72
C LYS A 362 2.10 -10.97 -12.97
N LYS A 363 2.30 -11.59 -14.14
CA LYS A 363 1.75 -12.92 -14.45
C LYS A 363 2.35 -14.02 -13.58
N MET A 364 3.65 -13.98 -13.31
CA MET A 364 4.31 -14.91 -12.38
C MET A 364 3.76 -14.77 -10.96
N SER A 365 3.56 -13.54 -10.47
CA SER A 365 2.93 -13.27 -9.18
C SER A 365 1.52 -13.85 -9.11
N LEU A 366 0.68 -13.64 -10.13
CA LEU A 366 -0.66 -14.23 -10.18
C LEU A 366 -0.61 -15.76 -10.19
N LYS A 367 0.33 -16.37 -10.92
CA LYS A 367 0.52 -17.82 -10.90
C LYS A 367 0.87 -18.33 -9.50
N TRP A 368 1.78 -17.64 -8.81
CA TRP A 368 2.15 -17.99 -7.44
C TRP A 368 0.99 -17.83 -6.44
N ILE A 369 0.17 -16.78 -6.60
CA ILE A 369 -1.04 -16.57 -5.79
C ILE A 369 -2.06 -17.71 -5.97
N GLY A 370 -1.96 -18.49 -7.05
CA GLY A 370 -2.84 -19.63 -7.33
C GLY A 370 -3.96 -19.32 -8.33
N PHE A 371 -3.77 -18.32 -9.19
CA PHE A 371 -4.66 -18.12 -10.33
C PHE A 371 -4.42 -19.17 -11.41
N SER A 372 -5.50 -19.63 -12.05
CA SER A 372 -5.45 -20.51 -13.21
C SER A 372 -4.90 -19.79 -14.44
N GLU A 373 -4.41 -20.54 -15.42
CA GLU A 373 -3.87 -19.97 -16.67
C GLU A 373 -4.91 -19.12 -17.42
N SER A 374 -6.18 -19.55 -17.40
CA SER A 374 -7.28 -18.78 -17.99
C SER A 374 -7.52 -17.44 -17.28
N GLU A 375 -7.43 -17.41 -15.95
CA GLU A 375 -7.57 -16.20 -15.15
C GLU A 375 -6.41 -15.23 -15.41
N ILE A 376 -5.18 -15.74 -15.50
CA ILE A 376 -3.97 -14.94 -15.79
C ILE A 376 -3.99 -14.39 -17.21
N LYS A 377 -4.52 -15.15 -18.18
CA LYS A 377 -4.67 -14.69 -19.56
C LYS A 377 -5.68 -13.55 -19.68
N ASN A 378 -6.79 -13.65 -18.94
CA ASN A 378 -7.87 -12.66 -18.93
C ASN A 378 -7.63 -11.50 -17.96
N PHE A 379 -6.53 -11.53 -17.20
CA PHE A 379 -6.14 -10.42 -16.34
C PHE A 379 -5.55 -9.30 -17.20
N SER A 380 -6.43 -8.42 -17.68
CA SER A 380 -6.10 -7.34 -18.62
C SER A 380 -5.93 -6.00 -17.89
N ILE A 381 -5.04 -5.95 -16.91
CA ILE A 381 -4.60 -4.70 -16.29
C ILE A 381 -3.19 -4.43 -16.82
N TRP A 382 -3.04 -3.30 -17.50
CA TRP A 382 -1.80 -2.91 -18.15
C TRP A 382 -0.59 -2.90 -17.21
#